data_AF-V4QF16-F1
#
_entry.id   AF-V4QF16-F1
#
_cell.length_a   1.000
_cell.length_b   1.000
_cell.length_c   1.000
_cell.angle_alpha   90.00
_cell.angle_beta   90.00
_cell.angle_gamma   90.00
#
_symmetry.space_group_name_H-M   'P 1'
#
loop_
_entity.id
_entity.type
_entity.pdbx_description
1 polymer ?
#
loop_
_entity_poly.entity_id
_entity_poly.type
_entity_poly.pdbx_seq_one_letter_code
_entity_poly.pdbx_strand_id
1 'polypeptide(L)'
;MGNIIDMASFEHLRRSNTDDRYTCPKTNVTFPYIYKVLVPEGELVDEVPVFIGTYSTEYRLKEPSNLEQLPGFPPLTVTKISTLDADAEIYLDVIHFTNKERAIGFRQACAHLGIEPESVRGLEDDQGVFLLLRRGNPVKKQGHIIYRSSKLQYFNQLGGEIECEYVAAFNGSGVIVPLADIENCEE
;
A
#
# COMPACT_ATOMS: atom_id res chain seq x y z
N MET A 1 15.93 12.85 -11.25
CA MET A 1 15.66 11.44 -10.90
C MET A 1 16.18 11.22 -9.50
N GLY A 2 15.30 10.86 -8.55
CA GLY A 2 15.75 10.45 -7.21
C GLY A 2 16.40 9.07 -7.29
N ASN A 3 17.36 8.80 -6.41
CA ASN A 3 17.97 7.47 -6.35
C ASN A 3 16.99 6.50 -5.68
N ILE A 4 16.57 5.45 -6.40
CA ILE A 4 15.79 4.35 -5.84
C ILE A 4 16.78 3.32 -5.26
N ILE A 5 16.59 2.98 -4.00
CA ILE A 5 17.38 1.99 -3.28
C ILE A 5 16.46 0.81 -2.98
N ASP A 6 16.73 -0.29 -3.67
CA ASP A 6 16.01 -1.55 -3.50
C ASP A 6 16.42 -2.24 -2.18
N MET A 7 15.42 -2.48 -1.33
CA MET A 7 15.60 -3.07 -0.01
C MET A 7 15.80 -4.58 -0.02
N ALA A 8 15.57 -5.27 -1.14
CA ALA A 8 15.89 -6.70 -1.28
C ALA A 8 17.39 -6.96 -1.02
N SER A 9 18.26 -6.06 -1.49
CA SER A 9 19.71 -6.14 -1.25
C SER A 9 20.12 -5.94 0.22
N PHE A 10 19.19 -5.48 1.06
CA PHE A 10 19.40 -5.16 2.47
C PHE A 10 18.57 -6.05 3.40
N GLU A 11 18.04 -7.18 2.92
CA GLU A 11 17.20 -8.07 3.72
C GLU A 11 17.90 -8.54 5.01
N HIS A 12 19.22 -8.73 4.98
CA HIS A 12 20.04 -9.04 6.15
C HIS A 12 19.98 -7.99 7.27
N LEU A 13 19.51 -6.77 6.98
CA LEU A 13 19.30 -5.69 7.96
C LEU A 13 17.86 -5.63 8.48
N ARG A 14 16.96 -6.49 8.00
CA ARG A 14 15.57 -6.54 8.42
C ARG A 14 15.51 -6.90 9.91
N ARG A 15 14.83 -6.07 10.69
CA ARG A 15 14.58 -6.36 12.10
C ARG A 15 13.47 -7.39 12.22
N SER A 16 13.63 -8.34 13.14
CA SER A 16 12.52 -9.17 13.62
C SER A 16 11.50 -8.23 14.29
N ASN A 17 10.35 -8.06 13.66
CA ASN A 17 9.24 -7.33 14.25
C ASN A 17 8.28 -8.35 14.85
N THR A 18 7.96 -8.19 16.13
CA THR A 18 6.97 -9.02 16.84
C THR A 18 5.53 -8.75 16.40
N ASP A 19 5.33 -7.75 15.54
CA ASP A 19 4.05 -7.14 15.21
C ASP A 19 3.69 -7.32 13.72
N ASP A 20 4.40 -8.20 12.99
CA ASP A 20 4.25 -8.54 11.56
C ASP A 20 4.26 -7.37 10.55
N ARG A 21 4.38 -6.13 11.02
CA ARG A 21 4.52 -4.93 10.21
C ARG A 21 5.90 -4.83 9.59
N TYR A 22 5.96 -4.32 8.36
CA TYR A 22 7.23 -3.99 7.73
C TYR A 22 7.79 -2.67 8.28
N THR A 23 9.03 -2.69 8.75
CA THR A 23 9.80 -1.48 9.12
C THR A 23 10.97 -1.36 8.17
N CYS A 24 11.08 -0.24 7.46
CA CYS A 24 12.21 0.01 6.58
C CYS A 24 13.48 0.28 7.41
N PRO A 25 14.55 -0.53 7.29
CA PRO A 25 15.74 -0.39 8.13
C PRO A 25 16.58 0.87 7.85
N LYS A 26 16.34 1.58 6.74
CA LYS A 26 17.07 2.81 6.38
C LYS A 26 16.38 4.08 6.83
N THR A 27 15.05 4.09 6.79
CA THR A 27 14.23 5.24 7.20
C THR A 27 13.69 5.10 8.63
N ASN A 28 13.69 3.89 9.19
CA ASN A 28 13.03 3.49 10.44
C ASN A 28 11.50 3.67 10.44
N VAL A 29 10.90 3.91 9.27
CA VAL A 29 9.45 4.02 9.12
C VAL A 29 8.83 2.63 9.25
N THR A 30 7.88 2.50 10.18
CA THR A 30 7.06 1.29 10.34
C THR A 30 5.74 1.50 9.64
N PHE A 31 5.49 0.70 8.60
CA PHE A 31 4.28 0.79 7.80
C PHE A 31 3.08 0.23 8.57
N PRO A 32 1.89 0.86 8.44
CA PRO A 32 0.68 0.41 9.11
C PRO A 32 0.22 -0.95 8.59
N TYR A 33 -0.66 -1.59 9.36
CA TYR A 33 -1.35 -2.80 8.93
C TYR A 33 -2.20 -2.53 7.69
N ILE A 34 -2.29 -3.54 6.82
CA ILE A 34 -3.20 -3.56 5.69
C ILE A 34 -4.36 -4.48 6.04
N TYR A 35 -5.58 -3.98 5.88
CA TYR A 35 -6.82 -4.71 6.11
C TYR A 35 -7.46 -5.02 4.76
N LYS A 36 -7.65 -6.31 4.46
CA LYS A 36 -8.53 -6.80 3.40
C LYS A 36 -9.95 -6.85 3.97
N VAL A 37 -10.85 -6.08 3.39
CA VAL A 37 -12.25 -5.95 3.84
C VAL A 37 -13.16 -6.48 2.74
N LEU A 38 -13.94 -7.50 3.04
CA LEU A 38 -15.03 -7.95 2.16
C LEU A 38 -16.29 -7.15 2.50
N VAL A 39 -16.74 -6.35 1.55
CA VAL A 39 -17.90 -5.47 1.69
C VAL A 39 -19.08 -6.08 0.93
N PRO A 40 -20.20 -6.39 1.60
CA PRO A 40 -21.38 -6.93 0.93
C PRO A 40 -21.95 -5.88 -0.03
N GLU A 41 -22.21 -6.29 -1.26
CA GLU A 41 -22.77 -5.41 -2.28
C GLU A 41 -24.29 -5.36 -2.18
N GLY A 42 -24.85 -4.18 -2.46
CA GLY A 42 -26.28 -3.96 -2.43
C GLY A 42 -26.76 -3.17 -3.64
N GLU A 43 -28.00 -3.44 -4.02
CA GLU A 43 -28.73 -2.68 -5.03
C GLU A 43 -29.97 -2.04 -4.39
N LEU A 44 -30.44 -0.93 -4.96
CA LEU A 44 -31.68 -0.30 -4.53
C LEU A 44 -32.87 -1.01 -5.19
N VAL A 45 -33.71 -1.63 -4.36
CA VAL A 45 -35.01 -2.16 -4.76
C VAL A 45 -36.07 -1.37 -4.03
N ASP A 46 -36.92 -0.65 -4.77
CA ASP A 46 -37.93 0.26 -4.21
C ASP A 46 -37.36 1.26 -3.18
N GLU A 47 -36.21 1.87 -3.49
CA GLU A 47 -35.47 2.81 -2.62
C GLU A 47 -34.90 2.19 -1.33
N VAL A 48 -34.95 0.87 -1.19
CA VAL A 48 -34.36 0.14 -0.06
C VAL A 48 -33.11 -0.61 -0.53
N PRO A 49 -31.94 -0.44 0.13
CA PRO A 49 -30.76 -1.23 -0.20
C PRO A 49 -30.98 -2.69 0.19
N VAL A 50 -30.78 -3.59 -0.76
CA VAL A 50 -30.91 -5.03 -0.58
C VAL A 50 -29.59 -5.70 -0.94
N PHE A 51 -29.12 -6.58 -0.06
CA PHE A 51 -27.93 -7.40 -0.32
C PHE A 51 -28.18 -8.35 -1.49
N ILE A 52 -27.31 -8.32 -2.51
CA ILE A 52 -27.49 -9.09 -3.75
C ILE A 52 -26.74 -10.44 -3.76
N GLY A 53 -26.11 -10.83 -2.65
CA GLY A 53 -25.39 -12.12 -2.55
C GLY A 53 -23.91 -12.06 -2.94
N THR A 54 -23.40 -10.89 -3.34
CA THR A 54 -22.00 -10.70 -3.77
C THR A 54 -21.23 -9.80 -2.81
N TYR A 55 -19.89 -9.89 -2.86
CA TYR A 55 -18.99 -9.08 -2.05
C TYR A 55 -17.95 -8.43 -2.94
N SER A 56 -17.63 -7.17 -2.65
CA SER A 56 -16.45 -6.50 -3.18
C SER A 56 -15.29 -6.61 -2.20
N THR A 57 -14.07 -6.53 -2.72
CA THR A 57 -12.85 -6.48 -1.89
C THR A 57 -12.31 -5.07 -1.85
N GLU A 58 -12.18 -4.53 -0.64
CA GLU A 58 -11.48 -3.28 -0.35
C GLU A 58 -10.19 -3.52 0.43
N TYR A 59 -9.22 -2.64 0.24
CA TYR A 59 -7.98 -2.63 1.04
C TYR A 59 -7.86 -1.30 1.76
N ARG A 60 -7.55 -1.34 3.06
CA ARG A 60 -7.54 -0.16 3.94
C ARG A 60 -6.33 -0.18 4.87
N LEU A 61 -5.90 1.00 5.30
CA LEU A 61 -4.85 1.19 6.32
C LEU A 61 -5.42 1.39 7.74
N LYS A 62 -6.74 1.42 7.86
CA LYS A 62 -7.47 1.53 9.12
C LYS A 62 -8.51 0.43 9.18
N GLU A 63 -8.63 -0.20 10.35
CA GLU A 63 -9.68 -1.17 10.61
C GLU A 63 -11.05 -0.49 10.47
N PRO A 64 -12.00 -1.09 9.72
CA PRO A 64 -13.33 -0.52 9.58
C PRO A 64 -14.05 -0.50 10.92
N SER A 65 -14.82 0.56 11.15
CA SER A 65 -15.62 0.68 12.36
C SER A 65 -16.91 -0.15 12.25
N ASN A 66 -17.40 -0.66 13.37
CA ASN A 66 -18.69 -1.37 13.42
C ASN A 66 -19.88 -0.51 12.97
N LEU A 67 -19.72 0.83 12.97
CA LEU A 67 -20.73 1.79 12.52
C LEU A 67 -20.90 1.82 10.98
N GLU A 68 -20.00 1.20 10.23
CA GLU A 68 -20.06 1.11 8.76
C GLU A 68 -21.00 -0.01 8.28
N GLN A 69 -21.57 -0.80 9.19
CA GLN A 69 -22.49 -1.88 8.83
C GLN A 69 -23.87 -1.33 8.47
N LEU A 70 -24.33 -1.67 7.25
CA LEU A 70 -25.69 -1.38 6.83
C LEU A 70 -26.67 -2.34 7.53
N PRO A 71 -27.75 -1.83 8.16
CA PRO A 71 -28.76 -2.68 8.75
C PRO A 71 -29.33 -3.68 7.73
N GLY A 72 -29.40 -4.96 8.10
CA GLY A 72 -29.90 -6.02 7.23
C GLY A 72 -28.88 -6.61 6.25
N PHE A 73 -27.66 -6.07 6.19
CA PHE A 73 -26.56 -6.64 5.41
C PHE A 73 -25.72 -7.60 6.29
N PRO A 74 -25.06 -8.60 5.69
CA PRO A 74 -24.05 -9.39 6.38
C PRO A 74 -22.94 -8.50 6.98
N PRO A 75 -22.28 -8.92 8.07
CA PRO A 75 -21.18 -8.16 8.64
C PRO A 75 -19.98 -8.10 7.68
N LEU A 76 -19.23 -7.00 7.74
CA LEU A 76 -17.94 -6.88 7.05
C LEU A 76 -16.98 -7.96 7.55
N THR A 77 -16.33 -8.67 6.63
CA THR A 77 -15.23 -9.58 6.99
C THR A 77 -13.91 -8.84 6.87
N VAL A 78 -13.14 -8.78 7.96
CA VAL A 78 -11.91 -8.01 8.04
C VAL A 78 -10.74 -8.95 8.31
N THR A 79 -9.72 -8.91 7.47
CA THR A 79 -8.50 -9.72 7.63
C THR A 79 -7.28 -8.83 7.57
N LYS A 80 -6.38 -8.95 8.56
CA LYS A 80 -5.04 -8.34 8.48
C LYS A 80 -4.19 -9.15 7.52
N ILE A 81 -3.57 -8.48 6.54
CA ILE A 81 -2.76 -9.13 5.53
C ILE A 81 -1.33 -8.56 5.52
N SER A 82 -0.38 -9.44 5.25
CA SER A 82 1.02 -9.12 4.94
C SER A 82 1.42 -9.56 3.52
N THR A 83 0.52 -10.26 2.83
CA THR A 83 0.68 -10.76 1.46
C THR A 83 -0.66 -10.64 0.71
N LEU A 84 -0.59 -10.66 -0.62
CA LEU A 84 -1.76 -10.85 -1.47
C LEU A 84 -1.92 -12.32 -1.84
N ASP A 85 -3.12 -12.69 -2.26
CA ASP A 85 -3.38 -14.00 -2.83
C ASP A 85 -2.55 -14.21 -4.11
N ALA A 86 -2.11 -15.44 -4.37
CA ALA A 86 -1.17 -15.73 -5.46
C ALA A 86 -1.76 -15.47 -6.87
N ASP A 87 -3.09 -15.47 -6.98
CA ASP A 87 -3.87 -15.17 -8.18
C ASP A 87 -4.39 -13.73 -8.21
N ALA A 88 -3.97 -12.88 -7.27
CA ALA A 88 -4.41 -11.49 -7.23
C ALA A 88 -3.91 -10.73 -8.47
N GLU A 89 -4.83 -10.37 -9.36
CA GLU A 89 -4.57 -9.54 -10.56
C GLU A 89 -4.31 -8.05 -10.24
N ILE A 90 -3.92 -7.75 -9.00
CA ILE A 90 -3.64 -6.41 -8.50
C ILE A 90 -2.34 -6.41 -7.69
N TYR A 91 -1.84 -5.23 -7.43
CA TYR A 91 -0.81 -5.00 -6.43
C TYR A 91 -1.17 -3.80 -5.55
N LEU A 92 -0.56 -3.77 -4.38
CA LEU A 92 -0.72 -2.67 -3.42
C LEU A 92 0.57 -1.86 -3.36
N ASP A 93 0.46 -0.54 -3.48
CA ASP A 93 1.56 0.39 -3.28
C ASP A 93 1.28 1.20 -2.00
N VAL A 94 2.15 1.06 -1.00
CA VAL A 94 2.02 1.74 0.30
C VAL A 94 3.15 2.75 0.42
N ILE A 95 2.78 4.03 0.37
CA ILE A 95 3.71 5.14 0.23
C ILE A 95 3.67 6.01 1.47
N HIS A 96 4.83 6.23 2.07
CA HIS A 96 5.00 7.14 3.21
C HIS A 96 5.44 8.54 2.76
N PHE A 97 4.79 9.55 3.33
CA PHE A 97 5.13 10.95 3.19
C PHE A 97 5.33 11.58 4.56
N THR A 98 6.47 12.24 4.76
CA THR A 98 6.74 13.01 5.99
C THR A 98 5.95 14.31 6.06
N ASN A 99 5.48 14.83 4.92
CA ASN A 99 4.73 16.08 4.82
C ASN A 99 3.34 15.84 4.20
N LYS A 100 2.30 16.29 4.90
CA LYS A 100 0.90 16.23 4.48
C LYS A 100 0.62 16.91 3.13
N GLU A 101 1.24 18.04 2.85
CA GLU A 101 1.11 18.75 1.57
C GLU A 101 1.61 17.89 0.41
N ARG A 102 2.72 17.16 0.60
CA ARG A 102 3.23 16.22 -0.42
C ARG A 102 2.24 15.09 -0.66
N ALA A 103 1.64 14.53 0.40
CA ALA A 103 0.63 13.49 0.28
C ALA A 103 -0.63 14.00 -0.46
N ILE A 104 -1.08 15.23 -0.18
CA ILE A 104 -2.20 15.86 -0.88
C ILE A 104 -1.87 16.07 -2.36
N GLY A 105 -0.71 16.65 -2.66
CA GLY A 105 -0.26 16.87 -4.03
C GLY A 105 -0.13 15.57 -4.81
N PHE A 106 0.38 14.50 -4.18
CA PHE A 106 0.44 13.17 -4.77
C PHE A 106 -0.96 12.62 -5.08
N ARG A 107 -1.89 12.70 -4.12
CA ARG A 107 -3.28 12.25 -4.34
C ARG A 107 -3.96 13.01 -5.46
N GLN A 108 -3.73 14.32 -5.57
CA GLN A 108 -4.22 15.13 -6.68
C GLN A 108 -3.60 14.65 -8.00
N ALA A 109 -2.29 14.40 -8.04
CA ALA A 109 -1.64 13.87 -9.24
C ALA A 109 -2.20 12.50 -9.67
N CYS A 110 -2.49 11.61 -8.72
CA CYS A 110 -3.15 10.32 -9.02
C CYS A 110 -4.49 10.51 -9.74
N ALA A 111 -5.32 11.47 -9.31
CA ALA A 111 -6.57 11.78 -9.97
C ALA A 111 -6.36 12.27 -11.43
N HIS A 112 -5.33 13.07 -11.67
CA HIS A 112 -4.97 13.53 -13.03
C HIS A 112 -4.48 12.38 -13.92
N LEU A 113 -3.95 11.31 -13.34
CA LEU A 113 -3.52 10.11 -14.04
C LEU A 113 -4.66 9.08 -14.22
N GLY A 114 -5.90 9.45 -13.88
CA GLY A 114 -7.07 8.58 -14.01
C GLY A 114 -7.14 7.47 -12.95
N ILE A 115 -6.43 7.62 -11.82
CA ILE A 115 -6.59 6.71 -10.69
C ILE A 115 -7.82 7.16 -9.90
N GLU A 116 -8.81 6.27 -9.82
CA GLU A 116 -10.05 6.52 -9.10
C GLU A 116 -9.78 6.84 -7.61
N PRO A 117 -10.45 7.86 -7.03
CA PRO A 117 -10.27 8.24 -5.63
C PRO A 117 -10.47 7.10 -4.64
N GLU A 118 -11.33 6.13 -4.96
CA GLU A 118 -11.64 4.95 -4.16
C GLU A 118 -10.45 4.00 -4.07
N SER A 119 -9.58 4.03 -5.09
CA SER A 119 -8.35 3.23 -5.15
C SER A 119 -7.21 3.83 -4.30
N VAL A 120 -7.41 5.02 -3.71
CA VAL A 120 -6.44 5.69 -2.84
C VAL A 120 -7.00 5.83 -1.43
N ARG A 121 -6.42 5.10 -0.47
CA ARG A 121 -6.75 5.21 0.96
C ARG A 121 -5.61 5.87 1.71
N GLY A 122 -5.93 6.70 2.71
CA GLY A 122 -4.94 7.43 3.49
C GLY A 122 -5.04 7.13 4.98
N LEU A 123 -3.90 7.19 5.68
CA LEU A 123 -3.80 7.17 7.14
C LEU A 123 -2.74 8.20 7.57
N GLU A 124 -3.03 8.99 8.59
CA GLU A 124 -2.07 9.92 9.20
C GLU A 124 -1.77 9.46 10.62
N ASP A 125 -0.49 9.39 10.97
CA ASP A 125 0.01 9.06 12.31
C ASP A 125 1.18 9.98 12.70
N ASP A 126 1.91 9.60 13.76
CA ASP A 126 3.08 10.34 14.28
C ASP A 126 4.31 10.28 13.36
N GLN A 127 4.39 9.32 12.45
CA GLN A 127 5.47 9.18 11.47
C GLN A 127 5.16 9.96 10.18
N GLY A 128 3.91 10.34 9.93
CA GLY A 128 3.49 11.16 8.79
C GLY A 128 2.19 10.67 8.15
N VAL A 129 2.11 10.76 6.81
CA VAL A 129 0.96 10.33 6.02
C VAL A 129 1.32 9.11 5.19
N PHE A 130 0.52 8.06 5.31
CA PHE A 130 0.58 6.85 4.49
C PHE A 130 -0.54 6.87 3.47
N LEU A 131 -0.21 6.57 2.22
CA LEU A 131 -1.17 6.32 1.16
C LEU A 131 -1.08 4.86 0.72
N LEU A 132 -2.24 4.24 0.49
CA LEU A 132 -2.39 2.91 -0.07
C LEU A 132 -3.06 3.06 -1.43
N LEU A 133 -2.40 2.57 -2.47
CA LEU A 133 -2.95 2.50 -3.82
C LEU A 133 -3.21 1.05 -4.21
N ARG A 134 -4.43 0.77 -4.66
CA ARG A 134 -4.77 -0.47 -5.36
C ARG A 134 -4.58 -0.27 -6.86
N ARG A 135 -3.76 -1.09 -7.52
CA ARG A 135 -3.43 -0.94 -8.95
C ARG A 135 -3.46 -2.28 -9.67
N GLY A 136 -3.92 -2.29 -10.93
CA GLY A 136 -3.99 -3.49 -11.77
C GLY A 136 -2.84 -3.66 -12.77
N ASN A 137 -2.06 -2.60 -13.04
CA ASN A 137 -0.99 -2.59 -14.05
C ASN A 137 0.31 -2.04 -13.47
N PRO A 138 1.48 -2.62 -13.77
CA PRO A 138 1.74 -3.70 -14.74
C PRO A 138 1.59 -5.13 -14.18
N VAL A 139 1.38 -6.11 -15.06
CA VAL A 139 1.17 -7.53 -14.72
C VAL A 139 2.26 -8.11 -13.82
N LYS A 140 3.54 -7.77 -14.08
CA LYS A 140 4.66 -8.25 -13.26
C LYS A 140 4.58 -7.82 -11.79
N LYS A 141 3.88 -6.73 -11.48
CA LYS A 141 3.69 -6.27 -10.10
C LYS A 141 2.52 -6.95 -9.41
N GLN A 142 1.59 -7.58 -10.15
CA GLN A 142 0.43 -8.27 -9.58
C GLN A 142 0.87 -9.32 -8.54
N GLY A 143 0.06 -9.49 -7.49
CA GLY A 143 0.39 -10.34 -6.34
C GLY A 143 1.43 -9.76 -5.37
N HIS A 144 1.88 -8.52 -5.56
CA HIS A 144 2.88 -7.89 -4.69
C HIS A 144 2.31 -6.77 -3.81
N ILE A 145 2.95 -6.60 -2.65
CA ILE A 145 2.80 -5.41 -1.81
C ILE A 145 4.13 -4.67 -1.83
N ILE A 146 4.11 -3.41 -2.27
CA ILE A 146 5.27 -2.56 -2.43
C ILE A 146 5.21 -1.46 -1.39
N TYR A 147 6.25 -1.34 -0.58
CA TYR A 147 6.40 -0.30 0.44
C TYR A 147 7.44 0.73 -0.02
N ARG A 148 7.08 2.02 0.06
CA ARG A 148 7.93 3.14 -0.36
C ARG A 148 8.07 4.15 0.77
N SER A 149 9.30 4.54 1.07
CA SER A 149 9.62 5.64 1.99
C SER A 149 10.80 6.44 1.46
N SER A 150 10.90 7.73 1.76
CA SER A 150 12.04 8.54 1.35
C SER A 150 12.81 9.11 2.53
N LYS A 151 14.09 9.42 2.33
CA LYS A 151 14.94 10.09 3.32
C LYS A 151 16.10 10.81 2.62
N LEU A 152 16.49 11.97 3.15
CA LEU A 152 17.72 12.65 2.78
C LEU A 152 18.93 11.84 3.28
N GLN A 153 19.83 11.49 2.37
CA GLN A 153 21.07 10.78 2.67
C GLN A 153 22.26 11.61 2.22
N TYR A 154 23.23 11.78 3.11
CA TYR A 154 24.51 12.39 2.78
C TYR A 154 25.41 11.40 2.02
N PHE A 155 25.94 11.84 0.89
CA PHE A 155 26.91 11.08 0.10
C PHE A 155 28.25 11.79 0.12
N ASN A 156 29.24 11.21 0.82
CA ASN A 156 30.59 11.78 0.95
C ASN A 156 31.23 12.08 -0.41
N GLN A 157 31.02 11.23 -1.40
CA GLN A 157 31.57 11.39 -2.75
C GLN A 157 30.97 12.58 -3.51
N LEU A 158 29.76 13.00 -3.14
CA LEU A 158 29.04 14.14 -3.73
C LEU A 158 29.13 15.39 -2.86
N GLY A 159 29.66 15.28 -1.64
CA GLY A 159 29.76 16.37 -0.67
C GLY A 159 28.42 16.94 -0.21
N GLY A 160 27.30 16.23 -0.41
CA GLY A 160 25.96 16.77 -0.21
C GLY A 160 24.89 15.72 0.12
N GLU A 161 23.72 16.22 0.51
CA GLU A 161 22.53 15.41 0.78
C GLU A 161 21.66 15.25 -0.47
N ILE A 162 21.14 14.04 -0.66
CA ILE A 162 20.24 13.70 -1.77
C ILE A 162 19.03 12.94 -1.22
N GLU A 163 17.84 13.30 -1.70
CA GLU A 163 16.63 12.55 -1.39
C GLU A 163 16.66 11.20 -2.10
N CYS A 164 16.66 10.13 -1.31
CA CYS A 164 16.64 8.75 -1.78
C CYS A 164 15.29 8.11 -1.45
N GLU A 165 14.76 7.33 -2.38
CA GLU A 165 13.58 6.50 -2.18
C GLU A 165 14.03 5.07 -1.84
N TYR A 166 13.43 4.49 -0.81
CA TYR A 166 13.71 3.14 -0.34
C TYR A 166 12.47 2.28 -0.59
N VAL A 167 12.64 1.22 -1.37
CA VAL A 167 11.52 0.41 -1.87
C VAL A 167 11.70 -1.05 -1.44
N ALA A 168 10.66 -1.65 -0.87
CA ALA A 168 10.61 -3.08 -0.58
C ALA A 168 9.36 -3.70 -1.21
N ALA A 169 9.53 -4.73 -2.03
CA ALA A 169 8.43 -5.46 -2.63
C ALA A 169 8.32 -6.86 -2.03
N PHE A 170 7.11 -7.26 -1.63
CA PHE A 170 6.82 -8.56 -1.05
C PHE A 170 5.90 -9.36 -1.97
N ASN A 171 6.21 -10.62 -2.21
CA ASN A 171 5.37 -11.53 -2.99
C ASN A 171 4.30 -12.22 -2.11
N GLY A 172 3.46 -13.07 -2.73
CA GLY A 172 2.40 -13.82 -2.04
C GLY A 172 2.88 -14.78 -0.94
N SER A 173 4.18 -15.11 -0.89
CA SER A 173 4.80 -15.91 0.18
C SER A 173 5.39 -15.07 1.32
N GLY A 174 5.32 -13.74 1.23
CA GLY A 174 5.89 -12.82 2.23
C GLY A 174 7.40 -12.65 2.12
N VAL A 175 7.98 -13.10 1.00
CA VAL A 175 9.41 -12.96 0.70
C VAL A 175 9.64 -11.64 -0.02
N ILE A 176 10.71 -10.93 0.36
CA ILE A 176 11.12 -9.72 -0.34
C ILE A 176 11.71 -10.08 -1.69
N VAL A 177 11.27 -9.41 -2.75
CA VAL A 177 11.75 -9.62 -4.12
C VAL A 177 12.42 -8.36 -4.64
N PRO A 178 13.50 -8.48 -5.44
CA PRO A 178 14.09 -7.33 -6.11
C PRO A 178 13.07 -6.61 -6.98
N LEU A 179 13.07 -5.28 -6.91
CA LEU A 179 12.19 -4.43 -7.70
C LEU A 179 12.44 -4.62 -9.21
N ALA A 180 13.70 -4.83 -9.60
CA ALA A 180 14.08 -5.08 -10.99
C ALA A 180 13.40 -6.32 -11.59
N ASP A 181 13.09 -7.33 -10.77
CA ASP A 181 12.46 -8.59 -11.24
C ASP A 181 10.98 -8.38 -11.56
N ILE A 182 10.33 -7.44 -10.87
CA ILE A 182 8.89 -7.15 -10.96
C ILE A 182 8.60 -5.85 -11.73
N GLU A 183 9.63 -5.16 -12.19
CA GLU A 183 9.51 -4.04 -13.11
C GLU A 183 9.64 -4.52 -14.56
N ASN A 184 8.85 -3.90 -15.43
CA ASN A 184 9.10 -4.00 -16.86
C ASN A 184 10.29 -3.10 -17.14
N CYS A 185 11.50 -3.64 -17.08
CA CYS A 185 12.61 -3.06 -17.83
C CYS A 185 12.28 -3.24 -19.32
N GLU A 186 11.46 -2.34 -19.86
CA GLU A 186 11.56 -2.05 -21.29
C GLU A 186 12.86 -1.25 -21.44
N GLU A 187 13.88 -1.89 -22.01
CA GLU A 187 15.05 -1.21 -22.60
C GLU A 187 14.61 -0.36 -23.80
#